data_AF-A0A357IFY9-F1
#
_entry.id   AF-A0A357IFY9-F1
#
_cell.length_a   1.000
_cell.length_b   1.000
_cell.length_c   1.000
_cell.angle_alpha   90.00
_cell.angle_beta   90.00
_cell.angle_gamma   90.00
#
_symmetry.space_group_name_H-M   'P 1'
#
loop_
_entity.id
_entity.type
_entity.pdbx_description
1 polymer ?
#
loop_
_entity_poly.entity_id
_entity_poly.type
_entity_poly.pdbx_seq_one_letter_code
_entity_poly.pdbx_strand_id
1 'polypeptide(L)'
;MKRRLLWKFLLIIATGAVALFYLIDHFASVTEEGMSRLDEAYQQEMTAWGREAEALYQTGNIEALNLWIDELQLREDTQAAVVQMAVQRLAGNQLNEDAYTGYNFGRPVFIPIHLYFAHNPLMEVPFEQENASLVLVLPDRMRPGSYWNTVR
;
A
#
# COMPACT_ATOMS: atom_id res chain seq x y z
N MET A 1 42.06 -38.83 22.41
CA MET A 1 40.82 -38.67 21.59
C MET A 1 39.59 -38.67 22.50
N LYS A 2 39.28 -37.57 23.19
CA LYS A 2 38.08 -37.48 24.04
C LYS A 2 37.32 -36.22 23.64
N ARG A 3 36.01 -36.34 23.40
CA ARG A 3 35.05 -35.27 23.01
C ARG A 3 34.89 -34.92 21.52
N ARG A 4 35.58 -35.59 20.58
CA ARG A 4 35.32 -35.37 19.12
C ARG A 4 33.85 -35.60 18.75
N LEU A 5 33.22 -36.63 19.33
CA LEU A 5 31.81 -36.93 19.12
C LEU A 5 30.91 -35.81 19.67
N LEU A 6 31.21 -35.34 20.88
CA LEU A 6 30.49 -34.24 21.54
C LEU A 6 30.57 -32.93 20.73
N TRP A 7 31.74 -32.58 20.20
CA TRP A 7 31.89 -31.41 19.33
C TRP A 7 31.12 -31.52 18.02
N LYS A 8 31.03 -32.72 17.42
CA LYS A 8 30.19 -32.96 16.24
C LYS A 8 28.71 -32.76 16.56
N PHE A 9 28.23 -33.28 17.69
CA PHE A 9 26.85 -33.08 18.14
C PHE A 9 26.56 -31.60 18.43
N LEU A 10 27.45 -30.91 19.15
CA LEU A 10 27.29 -29.49 19.43
C LEU A 10 27.25 -28.66 18.14
N LEU A 11 28.12 -28.97 17.17
CA LEU A 11 28.11 -28.32 15.86
C LEU A 11 26.79 -28.58 15.12
N ILE A 12 26.32 -29.83 15.04
CA ILE A 12 25.06 -30.18 14.38
C ILE A 12 23.87 -29.47 15.03
N ILE A 13 23.83 -29.42 16.36
CA ILE A 13 22.75 -28.76 17.09
C ILE A 13 22.80 -27.24 16.85
N ALA A 14 23.99 -26.63 16.94
CA ALA A 14 24.17 -25.21 16.72
C ALA A 14 23.80 -24.80 15.29
N THR A 15 24.32 -25.52 14.28
CA THR A 15 24.00 -25.21 12.88
C THR A 15 22.55 -25.54 12.55
N GLY A 16 22.00 -26.63 13.09
CA GLY A 16 20.59 -26.98 12.93
C GLY A 16 19.66 -25.94 13.53
N ALA A 17 19.97 -25.41 14.72
CA ALA A 17 19.20 -24.33 15.34
C ALA A 17 19.25 -23.06 14.50
N VAL A 18 20.44 -22.62 14.08
CA VAL A 18 20.59 -21.43 13.23
C VAL A 18 19.85 -21.59 11.90
N ALA A 19 19.97 -22.76 11.26
CA ALA A 19 19.26 -23.06 10.02
C ALA A 19 17.73 -23.06 10.20
N LEU A 20 17.24 -23.61 11.31
CA LEU A 20 15.82 -23.61 11.62
C LEU A 20 15.29 -22.19 11.82
N PHE A 21 15.97 -21.36 12.63
CA PHE A 21 15.58 -19.95 12.81
C PHE A 21 15.60 -19.18 11.50
N TYR A 22 16.63 -19.39 10.68
CA TYR A 22 16.71 -18.78 9.35
C TYR A 22 15.53 -19.18 8.46
N LEU A 23 15.16 -20.47 8.42
CA LEU A 23 14.02 -20.92 7.63
C LEU A 23 12.70 -20.33 8.14
N ILE A 24 12.49 -20.31 9.46
CA ILE A 24 11.29 -19.70 10.06
C ILE A 24 11.18 -18.23 9.68
N ASP A 25 12.27 -17.48 9.84
CA ASP A 25 12.33 -16.05 9.51
C ASP A 25 12.12 -15.79 8.01
N HIS A 26 12.72 -16.61 7.16
CA HIS A 26 12.54 -16.52 5.72
C HIS A 26 11.09 -16.77 5.31
N PHE A 27 10.47 -17.85 5.80
CA PHE A 27 9.07 -18.14 5.51
C PHE A 27 8.14 -17.08 6.08
N ALA A 28 8.39 -16.59 7.29
CA ALA A 28 7.60 -15.51 7.89
C ALA A 28 7.67 -14.25 7.02
N SER A 29 8.87 -13.83 6.61
CA SER A 29 9.07 -12.63 5.80
C SER A 29 8.41 -12.73 4.43
N VAL A 30 8.59 -13.85 3.71
CA VAL A 30 7.97 -14.07 2.39
C VAL A 30 6.45 -14.09 2.50
N THR A 31 5.90 -14.69 3.55
CA THR A 31 4.46 -14.74 3.77
C THR A 31 3.93 -13.34 4.10
N GLU A 32 4.60 -12.60 4.98
CA GLU A 32 4.20 -11.25 5.36
C GLU A 32 4.25 -10.28 4.17
N GLU A 33 5.31 -10.31 3.36
CA GLU A 33 5.40 -9.49 2.15
C GLU A 33 4.32 -9.84 1.13
N GLY A 34 4.07 -11.13 0.90
CA GLY A 34 3.04 -11.59 -0.03
C GLY A 34 1.62 -11.25 0.44
N MET A 35 1.36 -11.31 1.74
CA MET A 35 0.04 -11.01 2.31
C MET A 35 -0.18 -9.52 2.55
N SER A 36 0.86 -8.70 2.63
CA SER A 36 0.73 -7.26 2.87
C SER A 36 0.58 -6.47 1.57
N ARG A 37 0.97 -7.01 0.42
CA ARG A 37 0.86 -6.29 -0.87
C ARG A 37 -0.50 -6.53 -1.53
N LEU A 38 -1.02 -5.47 -2.14
CA LEU A 38 -2.13 -5.56 -3.09
C LEU A 38 -1.75 -6.48 -4.25
N ASP A 39 -2.70 -7.29 -4.70
CA ASP A 39 -2.56 -8.05 -5.94
C ASP A 39 -2.27 -7.10 -7.11
N GLU A 40 -1.40 -7.50 -8.04
CA GLU A 40 -1.05 -6.69 -9.21
C GLU A 40 -2.29 -6.30 -10.03
N ALA A 41 -3.29 -7.19 -10.12
CA ALA A 41 -4.54 -6.88 -10.81
C ALA A 41 -5.28 -5.70 -10.15
N TYR A 42 -5.32 -5.66 -8.82
CA TYR A 42 -5.95 -4.57 -8.07
C TYR A 42 -5.14 -3.27 -8.12
N GLN A 43 -3.80 -3.37 -8.15
CA GLN A 43 -2.95 -2.19 -8.37
C GLN A 43 -3.24 -1.55 -9.74
N GLN A 44 -3.38 -2.38 -10.78
CA GLN A 44 -3.71 -1.91 -12.13
C GLN A 44 -5.12 -1.33 -12.21
N GLU A 45 -6.09 -1.96 -11.55
CA GLU A 45 -7.48 -1.48 -11.48
C GLU A 45 -7.56 -0.10 -10.81
N MET A 46 -6.92 0.07 -9.64
CA MET A 46 -6.87 1.37 -8.96
C MET A 46 -6.12 2.43 -9.77
N THR A 47 -5.03 2.06 -10.42
CA THR A 47 -4.30 2.96 -11.34
C THR A 47 -5.18 3.39 -12.51
N ALA A 48 -6.02 2.48 -13.03
CA ALA A 48 -6.97 2.80 -14.08
C ALA A 48 -8.04 3.79 -13.62
N TRP A 49 -8.57 3.62 -12.40
CA TRP A 49 -9.48 4.60 -11.80
C TRP A 49 -8.83 5.97 -11.66
N GLY A 50 -7.57 6.04 -11.21
CA GLY A 50 -6.84 7.30 -11.15
C GLY A 50 -6.73 8.01 -12.49
N ARG A 51 -6.42 7.27 -13.58
CA ARG A 51 -6.36 7.83 -14.94
C ARG A 51 -7.71 8.33 -15.43
N GLU A 52 -8.79 7.64 -15.12
CA GLU A 52 -10.15 8.06 -15.49
C GLU A 52 -10.57 9.33 -14.73
N ALA A 53 -10.30 9.37 -13.43
CA ALA A 53 -10.50 10.55 -12.60
C ALA A 53 -9.69 11.76 -13.10
N GLU A 54 -8.42 11.56 -13.46
CA GLU A 54 -7.55 12.60 -14.01
C GLU A 54 -8.09 13.13 -15.34
N ALA A 55 -8.49 12.25 -16.25
CA ALA A 55 -9.05 12.65 -17.53
C ALA A 55 -10.32 13.51 -17.35
N LEU A 56 -11.23 13.10 -16.45
CA LEU A 56 -12.42 13.88 -16.13
C LEU A 56 -12.08 15.22 -15.48
N TYR A 57 -11.14 15.24 -14.53
CA TYR A 57 -10.65 16.45 -13.86
C TYR A 57 -10.09 17.47 -14.88
N GLN A 58 -9.28 17.00 -15.83
CA GLN A 58 -8.68 17.84 -16.89
C GLN A 58 -9.71 18.47 -17.83
N THR A 59 -10.91 17.89 -17.97
CA THR A 59 -11.97 18.52 -18.77
C THR A 59 -12.59 19.74 -18.08
N GLY A 60 -12.36 19.93 -16.79
CA GLY A 60 -13.02 20.95 -15.96
C GLY A 60 -14.50 20.65 -15.67
N ASN A 61 -15.04 19.51 -16.12
CA ASN A 61 -16.42 19.10 -15.86
C ASN A 61 -16.54 18.42 -14.49
N ILE A 62 -16.65 19.24 -13.45
CA ILE A 62 -16.78 18.77 -12.06
C ILE A 62 -18.05 17.94 -11.84
N GLU A 63 -19.13 18.21 -12.59
CA GLU A 63 -20.37 17.42 -12.48
C GLU A 63 -20.16 15.98 -12.95
N ALA A 64 -19.50 15.80 -14.10
CA ALA A 64 -19.16 14.47 -14.61
C ALA A 64 -18.16 13.74 -13.69
N LEU A 65 -17.19 14.45 -13.12
CA LEU A 65 -16.26 13.88 -12.16
C LEU A 65 -16.97 13.41 -10.88
N ASN A 66 -17.87 14.23 -10.33
CA ASN A 66 -18.66 13.85 -9.15
C ASN A 66 -19.54 12.64 -9.44
N LEU A 67 -20.22 12.60 -10.59
CA LEU A 67 -21.03 11.45 -10.98
C LEU A 67 -20.20 10.16 -11.03
N TRP A 68 -19.02 10.21 -11.65
CA TRP A 68 -18.13 9.06 -11.73
C TRP A 68 -17.61 8.63 -10.36
N ILE A 69 -17.28 9.57 -9.47
CA ILE A 69 -16.89 9.27 -8.08
C ILE A 69 -18.05 8.60 -7.33
N ASP A 70 -19.27 9.10 -7.46
CA ASP A 70 -20.45 8.51 -6.81
C ASP A 70 -20.72 7.08 -7.31
N GLU A 71 -20.55 6.82 -8.61
CA GLU A 71 -20.65 5.48 -9.19
C GLU A 71 -19.55 4.54 -8.66
N LEU A 72 -18.31 5.02 -8.54
CA LEU A 72 -17.20 4.26 -7.97
C LEU A 72 -17.47 3.89 -6.51
N GLN A 73 -17.89 4.87 -5.71
CA GLN A 73 -18.22 4.68 -4.29
C GLN A 73 -19.33 3.64 -4.11
N LEU A 74 -20.38 3.72 -4.93
CA LEU A 74 -21.49 2.76 -4.91
C LEU A 74 -21.06 1.35 -5.34
N ARG A 75 -20.25 1.25 -6.40
CA ARG A 75 -19.78 -0.04 -6.95
C ARG A 75 -18.88 -0.78 -5.96
N GLU A 76 -18.05 -0.04 -5.25
CA GLU A 76 -16.99 -0.59 -4.40
C GLU A 76 -17.33 -0.57 -2.90
N ASP A 77 -18.51 -0.06 -2.53
CA ASP A 77 -18.94 0.15 -1.14
C ASP A 77 -17.84 0.84 -0.31
N THR A 78 -17.33 1.96 -0.86
CA THR A 78 -16.21 2.68 -0.28
C THR A 78 -16.39 4.19 -0.38
N GLN A 79 -15.56 4.93 0.35
CA GLN A 79 -15.46 6.38 0.26
C GLN A 79 -14.32 6.76 -0.68
N ALA A 80 -14.58 7.68 -1.62
CA ALA A 80 -13.61 8.15 -2.59
C ALA A 80 -13.76 9.66 -2.83
N ALA A 81 -12.67 10.31 -3.20
CA ALA A 81 -12.66 11.72 -3.55
C ALA A 81 -11.50 12.05 -4.50
N VAL A 82 -11.64 13.12 -5.28
CA VAL A 82 -10.49 13.79 -5.89
C VAL A 82 -10.09 14.97 -5.00
N VAL A 83 -8.82 15.02 -4.63
CA VAL A 83 -8.27 16.03 -3.73
C VAL A 83 -7.12 16.75 -4.40
N GLN A 84 -6.98 18.05 -4.14
CA GLN A 84 -5.87 18.86 -4.62
C GLN A 84 -5.12 19.43 -3.42
N MET A 85 -3.78 19.40 -3.46
CA MET A 85 -2.97 19.99 -2.40
C MET A 85 -2.57 21.42 -2.74
N ALA A 86 -2.84 22.35 -1.83
CA ALA A 86 -2.36 23.72 -1.90
C ALA A 86 -1.42 24.01 -0.71
N VAL A 87 -0.11 24.04 -0.96
CA VAL A 87 0.89 24.30 0.09
C VAL A 87 1.16 25.79 0.19
N GLN A 88 0.88 26.38 1.34
CA GLN A 88 1.22 27.77 1.65
C GLN A 88 2.42 27.84 2.58
N ARG A 89 3.48 28.52 2.15
CA ARG A 89 4.66 28.78 3.00
C ARG A 89 4.36 29.92 3.99
N LEU A 90 4.63 29.67 5.28
CA LEU A 90 4.44 30.65 6.34
C LEU A 90 5.74 31.35 6.79
N ALA A 91 6.90 30.68 6.70
CA ALA A 91 8.22 31.21 7.05
C ALA A 91 9.36 30.38 6.42
N GLY A 92 10.60 30.91 6.41
CA GLY A 92 11.81 30.18 5.98
C GLY A 92 12.10 30.21 4.48
N ASN A 93 13.11 29.44 4.06
CA ASN A 93 13.57 29.37 2.67
C ASN A 93 12.67 28.49 1.79
N GLN A 94 12.79 28.66 0.47
CA GLN A 94 12.18 27.76 -0.50
C GLN A 94 12.81 26.38 -0.40
N LEU A 95 12.01 25.40 -0.01
CA LEU A 95 12.33 24.00 -0.18
C LEU A 95 12.06 23.60 -1.63
N ASN A 96 12.66 22.49 -2.08
CA ASN A 96 12.42 21.98 -3.42
C ASN A 96 10.90 21.76 -3.63
N GLU A 97 10.35 22.23 -4.75
CA GLU A 97 8.91 22.13 -5.04
C GLU A 97 8.46 20.68 -5.15
N ASP A 98 9.36 19.78 -5.57
CA ASP A 98 9.13 18.32 -5.61
C ASP A 98 8.92 17.70 -4.22
N ALA A 99 9.27 18.38 -3.14
CA ALA A 99 9.10 17.84 -1.79
C ALA A 99 7.62 17.67 -1.39
N TYR A 100 6.71 18.27 -2.16
CA TYR A 100 5.28 18.27 -1.92
C TYR A 100 4.49 17.73 -3.11
N THR A 101 5.11 17.01 -4.04
CA THR A 101 4.42 16.40 -5.18
C THR A 101 4.30 14.88 -5.00
N GLY A 102 3.29 14.29 -5.62
CA GLY A 102 3.03 12.85 -5.51
C GLY A 102 2.13 12.50 -4.32
N TYR A 103 2.57 11.55 -3.50
CA TYR A 103 1.74 10.91 -2.46
C TYR A 103 1.69 11.73 -1.17
N ASN A 104 0.65 12.54 -1.00
CA ASN A 104 0.47 13.45 0.14
C ASN A 104 -0.74 13.10 1.03
N PHE A 105 -1.69 12.32 0.51
CA PHE A 105 -2.99 12.10 1.16
C PHE A 105 -3.18 10.69 1.68
N GLY A 106 -2.49 9.70 1.12
CA GLY A 106 -2.71 8.30 1.44
C GLY A 106 -1.54 7.41 1.10
N ARG A 107 -1.80 6.10 1.05
CA ARG A 107 -0.79 5.10 0.70
C ARG A 107 -0.75 4.89 -0.81
N PRO A 108 0.45 4.85 -1.41
CA PRO A 108 0.61 4.35 -2.76
C PRO A 108 0.05 2.95 -2.95
N VAL A 109 -0.51 2.68 -4.12
CA VAL A 109 -1.09 1.36 -4.46
C VAL A 109 -0.07 0.22 -4.47
N PHE A 110 1.21 0.52 -4.71
CA PHE A 110 2.28 -0.47 -4.87
C PHE A 110 3.03 -0.81 -3.58
N ILE A 111 2.75 -0.12 -2.47
CA ILE A 111 3.44 -0.38 -1.19
C ILE A 111 2.67 -1.38 -0.33
N PRO A 112 3.36 -2.14 0.54
CA PRO A 112 2.72 -3.00 1.53
C PRO A 112 1.70 -2.25 2.41
N ILE A 113 0.62 -2.93 2.75
CA ILE A 113 -0.43 -2.55 3.69
C ILE A 113 -0.22 -3.37 4.97
N HIS A 114 -0.24 -2.70 6.12
CA HIS A 114 -0.12 -3.40 7.40
C HIS A 114 -1.32 -4.32 7.64
N LEU A 115 -1.03 -5.61 7.89
CA LEU A 115 -2.03 -6.64 8.15
C LEU A 115 -2.87 -6.40 9.41
N TYR A 116 -2.31 -5.68 10.39
CA TYR A 116 -2.90 -5.53 11.73
C TYR A 116 -3.76 -4.27 11.90
N PHE A 117 -4.03 -3.52 10.84
CA PHE A 117 -4.90 -2.34 10.94
C PHE A 117 -6.37 -2.77 11.04
N ALA A 118 -7.09 -2.24 12.03
CA ALA A 118 -8.51 -2.56 12.22
C ALA A 118 -9.40 -2.12 11.05
N HIS A 119 -8.95 -1.13 10.27
CA HIS A 119 -9.69 -0.56 9.15
C HIS A 119 -8.84 -0.49 7.89
N ASN A 120 -9.50 -0.47 6.74
CA ASN A 120 -8.86 -0.32 5.45
C ASN A 120 -8.17 1.05 5.35
N PRO A 121 -6.93 1.12 4.83
CA PRO A 121 -6.20 2.37 4.72
C PRO A 121 -6.81 3.28 3.64
N LEU A 122 -6.57 4.58 3.79
CA LEU A 122 -6.74 5.53 2.69
C LEU A 122 -5.62 5.31 1.67
N MET A 123 -6.01 4.99 0.45
CA MET A 123 -5.14 4.80 -0.70
C MET A 123 -5.14 6.05 -1.56
N GLU A 124 -4.04 6.26 -2.28
CA GLU A 124 -3.83 7.42 -3.12
C GLU A 124 -3.28 7.02 -4.48
N VAL A 125 -3.82 7.65 -5.52
CA VAL A 125 -3.33 7.58 -6.90
C VAL A 125 -3.13 9.01 -7.39
N PRO A 126 -1.88 9.53 -7.40
CA PRO A 126 -1.60 10.88 -7.85
C PRO A 126 -1.83 11.01 -9.34
N PHE A 127 -2.33 12.18 -9.75
CA PHE A 127 -2.46 12.55 -11.15
C PHE A 127 -1.08 12.86 -11.72
N GLU A 128 -0.83 12.49 -12.98
CA GLU A 128 0.49 12.67 -13.60
C GLU A 128 0.78 14.15 -13.93
N GLN A 129 -0.24 14.93 -14.26
CA GLN A 129 -0.10 16.29 -14.79
C GLN A 129 -0.48 17.38 -13.79
N GLU A 130 -1.07 17.02 -12.66
CA GLU A 130 -1.73 17.94 -11.74
C GLU A 130 -1.34 17.65 -10.30
N ASN A 131 -1.30 18.66 -9.43
CA ASN A 131 -1.09 18.46 -7.98
C ASN A 131 -2.36 17.99 -7.27
N ALA A 132 -3.01 17.00 -7.86
CA ALA A 132 -4.25 16.39 -7.41
C ALA A 132 -4.11 14.87 -7.38
N SER A 133 -5.02 14.21 -6.70
CA SER A 133 -4.99 12.76 -6.53
C SER A 133 -6.41 12.23 -6.40
N LEU A 134 -6.63 11.03 -6.94
CA LEU A 134 -7.73 10.20 -6.50
C LEU A 134 -7.35 9.57 -5.17
N VAL A 135 -8.20 9.72 -4.17
CA VAL A 135 -8.08 9.05 -2.88
C VAL A 135 -9.31 8.20 -2.61
N LEU A 136 -9.11 7.03 -2.03
CA LEU A 136 -10.20 6.15 -1.64
C LEU A 136 -9.82 5.27 -0.44
N VAL A 137 -10.77 4.98 0.43
CA VAL A 137 -10.57 3.90 1.40
C VAL A 137 -10.45 2.59 0.61
N LEU A 138 -9.45 1.78 0.91
CA LEU A 138 -9.23 0.52 0.22
C LEU A 138 -10.53 -0.33 0.27
N PRO A 139 -11.09 -0.78 -0.87
CA PRO A 139 -12.27 -1.64 -0.86
C PRO A 139 -11.99 -3.00 -0.19
N ASP A 140 -12.97 -3.56 0.50
CA ASP A 140 -12.78 -4.81 1.26
C ASP A 140 -12.35 -5.98 0.37
N ARG A 141 -12.86 -6.07 -0.87
CA ARG A 141 -12.47 -7.13 -1.82
C ARG A 141 -10.99 -7.06 -2.23
N MET A 142 -10.37 -5.88 -2.10
CA MET A 142 -8.97 -5.63 -2.46
C MET A 142 -8.02 -5.77 -1.27
N ARG A 143 -8.55 -5.96 -0.06
CA ARG A 143 -7.75 -6.07 1.16
C ARG A 143 -6.87 -7.33 1.11
N PRO A 144 -5.54 -7.18 1.16
CA PRO A 144 -4.66 -8.34 1.12
C PRO A 144 -4.62 -9.03 2.50
N GLY A 145 -4.15 -10.28 2.53
CA GLY A 145 -4.04 -11.04 3.78
C GLY A 145 -5.36 -11.62 4.31
N SER A 146 -6.37 -11.80 3.45
CA SER A 146 -7.66 -12.41 3.80
C SER A 146 -7.56 -13.82 4.42
N TYR A 147 -6.45 -14.53 4.19
CA TYR A 147 -6.15 -15.83 4.78
C TYR A 147 -5.48 -15.76 6.18
N TRP A 148 -5.18 -14.56 6.69
CA TRP A 148 -4.61 -14.36 8.02
C TRP A 148 -5.75 -14.14 9.02
N ASN A 149 -6.02 -15.15 9.87
CA ASN A 149 -7.18 -15.15 10.78
C ASN A 149 -7.16 -14.04 11.84
N THR A 150 -6.06 -13.31 11.99
CA THR A 150 -5.94 -12.17 12.91
C THR A 150 -6.41 -10.84 12.28
N VAL A 151 -6.91 -10.85 11.04
CA VAL A 151 -7.33 -9.65 10.28
C VAL A 151 -8.86 -9.38 10.39
N ARG A 152 -9.56 -10.01 11.34
CA ARG A 152 -10.98 -9.74 11.64
C ARG A 152 -11.20 -9.23 13.05
#